data_AF-A0A1F6LMM8-F1
#
_entry.id   AF-A0A1F6LMM8-F1
#
_cell.length_a   1.000
_cell.length_b   1.000
_cell.length_c   1.000
_cell.angle_alpha   90.00
_cell.angle_beta   90.00
_cell.angle_gamma   90.00
#
_symmetry.space_group_name_H-M   'P 1'
#
loop_
_entity.id
_entity.type
_entity.pdbx_description
1 polymer ?
#
loop_
_entity_poly.entity_id
_entity_poly.type
_entity_poly.pdbx_seq_one_letter_code
_entity_poly.pdbx_strand_id
1 'polypeptide(L)'
;MNKKEQRREVAAELEKIKEFLRDWDPIDVISSLEATGNPPDEYDTYAPKIHSMLQRGCSVDELAKHLDKLITEDMGLKAEVGVSEYESTMAKNIVDWWRGK
;
A
#
# COMPACT_ATOMS: atom_id res chain seq x y z
N MET A 1 7.56 17.50 -19.53
CA MET A 1 8.30 17.23 -18.28
C MET A 1 9.63 16.58 -18.62
N ASN A 2 10.74 17.01 -18.03
CA ASN A 2 12.03 16.39 -18.28
C ASN A 2 12.21 15.10 -17.45
N LYS A 3 13.18 14.25 -17.82
CA LYS A 3 13.41 12.95 -17.17
C LYS A 3 13.70 13.04 -15.65
N LYS A 4 14.25 14.15 -15.17
CA LYS A 4 14.54 14.40 -13.76
C LYS A 4 13.27 14.75 -12.98
N GLU A 5 12.38 15.55 -13.58
CA GLU A 5 11.07 15.87 -13.00
C GLU A 5 10.19 14.63 -12.92
N GLN A 6 10.13 13.82 -13.99
CA GLN A 6 9.34 12.58 -13.99
C GLN A 6 9.78 11.59 -12.91
N ARG A 7 11.09 11.48 -12.68
CA ARG A 7 11.64 10.64 -11.60
C ARG A 7 11.27 11.15 -10.21
N ARG A 8 11.22 12.47 -10.03
CA ARG A 8 10.85 13.08 -8.75
C ARG A 8 9.37 12.89 -8.45
N GLU A 9 8.52 13.02 -9.46
CA GLU A 9 7.09 12.74 -9.34
C GLU A 9 6.85 11.28 -8.95
N VAL A 10 7.43 10.32 -9.67
CA VAL A 10 7.32 8.89 -9.33
C VAL A 10 7.86 8.60 -7.92
N ALA A 11 8.96 9.24 -7.51
CA ALA A 11 9.49 9.06 -6.17
C ALA A 11 8.52 9.59 -5.10
N ALA A 12 7.90 10.75 -5.32
CA ALA A 12 6.90 11.31 -4.40
C ALA A 12 5.63 10.45 -4.34
N GLU A 13 5.20 9.90 -5.48
CA GLU A 13 4.07 8.97 -5.55
C GLU A 13 4.35 7.69 -4.76
N LEU A 14 5.54 7.10 -4.93
CA LEU A 14 5.95 5.92 -4.19
C LEU A 14 6.04 6.20 -2.69
N GLU A 15 6.62 7.34 -2.29
CA GLU A 15 6.70 7.72 -0.89
C GLU A 15 5.30 7.86 -0.26
N LYS A 16 4.36 8.45 -0.98
CA LYS A 16 3.00 8.58 -0.47
C LYS A 16 2.27 7.24 -0.34
N ILE A 17 2.50 6.31 -1.27
CA ILE A 17 1.98 4.95 -1.17
C ILE A 17 2.56 4.23 0.04
N LYS A 18 3.85 4.41 0.33
CA LYS A 18 4.49 3.82 1.52
C LYS A 18 3.88 4.36 2.82
N GLU A 19 3.58 5.65 2.90
CA GLU A 19 2.87 6.22 4.05
C GLU A 19 1.53 5.50 4.28
N PHE A 20 0.71 5.32 3.24
CA PHE A 20 -0.54 4.57 3.37
C PHE A 20 -0.34 3.13 3.84
N LEU A 21 0.71 2.46 3.35
CA LEU A 21 1.01 1.08 3.75
C LEU A 21 1.48 0.99 5.21
N ARG A 22 2.17 2.00 5.71
CA ARG A 22 2.54 2.10 7.12
C ARG A 22 1.35 2.44 8.01
N ASP A 23 0.42 3.26 7.54
CA ASP A 23 -0.83 3.54 8.27
C ASP A 23 -1.77 2.33 8.31
N TRP A 24 -1.65 1.42 7.32
CA TRP A 24 -2.48 0.22 7.24
C TRP A 24 -2.13 -0.83 8.30
N ASP A 25 -0.85 -1.09 8.61
CA ASP A 25 -0.38 -2.02 9.66
C ASP A 25 -1.39 -3.09 10.16
N PRO A 26 -1.86 -4.02 9.32
CA PRO A 26 -2.96 -4.93 9.66
C PRO A 26 -2.59 -5.97 10.74
N ILE A 27 -1.32 -6.02 11.14
CA ILE A 27 -0.79 -6.96 12.14
C ILE A 27 -0.19 -6.25 13.35
N ASP A 28 -0.40 -4.93 13.48
CA ASP A 28 0.15 -4.08 14.55
C ASP A 28 1.70 -4.21 14.70
N VAL A 29 2.42 -4.60 13.65
CA VAL A 29 3.85 -4.91 13.72
C VAL A 29 4.70 -3.64 13.71
N ILE A 30 4.19 -2.55 13.13
CA ILE A 30 4.95 -1.30 13.02
C ILE A 30 5.18 -0.70 14.39
N SER A 31 4.18 -0.75 15.28
CA SER A 31 4.34 -0.33 16.67
C SER A 31 5.48 -1.06 17.40
N SER A 32 5.69 -2.35 17.08
CA SER A 32 6.75 -3.18 17.65
C SER A 32 8.12 -2.94 16.99
N LEU A 33 8.14 -2.68 15.68
CA LEU A 33 9.36 -2.37 14.92
C LEU A 33 9.90 -0.98 15.26
N GLU A 34 9.02 0.02 15.40
CA GLU A 34 9.38 1.37 15.87
C GLU A 34 10.00 1.33 17.27
N ALA A 35 9.43 0.53 18.19
CA ALA A 35 9.97 0.35 19.53
C ALA A 35 11.37 -0.30 19.55
N THR A 36 11.73 -1.05 18.51
CA THR A 36 13.05 -1.69 18.36
C THR A 36 14.01 -0.91 17.47
N GLY A 37 13.56 0.22 16.90
CA GLY A 37 14.34 1.04 15.97
C GLY A 37 14.55 0.41 14.59
N ASN A 38 13.81 -0.65 14.26
CA ASN A 38 13.83 -1.27 12.94
C ASN A 38 12.81 -0.56 12.04
N PRO A 39 13.21 -0.09 10.85
CA PRO A 39 12.26 0.49 9.90
C PRO A 39 11.30 -0.60 9.41
N PRO A 40 10.02 -0.29 9.19
CA PRO A 40 9.03 -1.21 8.62
C PRO A 40 9.23 -1.33 7.10
N ASP A 41 10.46 -1.63 6.67
CA ASP A 41 10.89 -1.64 5.27
C ASP A 41 10.22 -2.74 4.44
N GLU A 42 9.67 -3.77 5.09
CA GLU A 42 8.90 -4.83 4.45
C GLU A 42 7.64 -4.28 3.73
N TYR A 43 6.91 -3.34 4.34
CA TYR A 43 5.75 -2.70 3.72
C TYR A 43 6.14 -1.83 2.52
N ASP A 44 7.30 -1.19 2.57
CA ASP A 44 7.80 -0.37 1.46
C ASP A 44 7.99 -1.19 0.17
N THR A 45 8.22 -2.51 0.29
CA THR A 45 8.40 -3.40 -0.86
C THR A 45 7.13 -3.60 -1.69
N TYR A 46 5.94 -3.36 -1.12
CA TYR A 46 4.66 -3.48 -1.82
C TYR A 46 4.34 -2.25 -2.68
N ALA A 47 4.92 -1.09 -2.36
CA ALA A 47 4.59 0.19 -3.00
C ALA A 47 4.76 0.20 -4.54
N PRO A 48 5.82 -0.38 -5.15
CA PRO A 48 5.97 -0.41 -6.60
C PRO A 48 4.84 -1.16 -7.33
N LYS A 49 4.33 -2.25 -6.73
CA LYS A 49 3.26 -3.04 -7.33
C LYS A 49 1.94 -2.28 -7.30
N ILE A 50 1.62 -1.66 -6.17
CA ILE A 50 0.43 -0.82 -6.01
C ILE A 50 0.50 0.39 -6.94
N HIS A 51 1.65 1.05 -7.04
CA HIS A 51 1.87 2.13 -8.00
C HIS A 51 1.57 1.71 -9.44
N SER A 52 2.05 0.53 -9.86
CA SER A 52 1.74 -0.02 -11.19
C SER A 52 0.25 -0.30 -11.39
N MET A 53 -0.46 -0.77 -10.36
CA MET A 53 -1.91 -0.98 -10.43
C MET A 53 -2.67 0.34 -10.59
N LEU A 54 -2.29 1.37 -9.83
CA LEU A 54 -2.87 2.70 -9.90
C LEU A 54 -2.63 3.36 -11.26
N GLN A 55 -1.43 3.24 -11.82
CA GLN A 55 -1.11 3.70 -13.18
C GLN A 55 -1.98 3.05 -14.26
N ARG A 56 -2.41 1.80 -14.03
CA ARG A 56 -3.29 1.05 -14.93
C ARG A 56 -4.78 1.34 -14.71
N GLY A 57 -5.11 2.20 -13.75
CA GLY A 57 -6.48 2.59 -13.46
C GLY A 57 -7.28 1.52 -12.71
N CYS A 58 -6.64 0.79 -11.79
CA CYS A 58 -7.35 -0.19 -10.97
C CYS A 58 -8.52 0.43 -10.19
N SER A 59 -9.55 -0.39 -9.96
CA SER A 59 -10.67 -0.10 -9.08
C SER A 59 -10.30 -0.27 -7.61
N VAL A 60 -11.16 0.25 -6.72
CA VAL A 60 -11.04 0.06 -5.26
C VAL A 60 -11.06 -1.43 -4.93
N ASP A 61 -12.00 -2.19 -5.50
CA ASP A 61 -12.12 -3.63 -5.25
C ASP A 61 -10.89 -4.44 -5.69
N GLU A 62 -10.28 -4.07 -6.81
CA GLU A 62 -9.05 -4.72 -7.29
C GLU A 62 -7.86 -4.44 -6.36
N LEU A 63 -7.75 -3.22 -5.84
CA LEU A 63 -6.71 -2.88 -4.88
C LEU A 63 -6.97 -3.53 -3.52
N ALA A 64 -8.21 -3.55 -3.04
CA ALA A 64 -8.58 -4.17 -1.76
C ALA A 64 -8.30 -5.69 -1.78
N LYS A 65 -8.64 -6.37 -2.87
CA LYS A 65 -8.25 -7.78 -3.09
C LYS A 65 -6.75 -7.99 -3.14
N HIS A 66 -5.98 -7.01 -3.62
CA HIS A 66 -4.53 -7.11 -3.61
C HIS A 66 -3.97 -6.97 -2.20
N LEU A 67 -4.47 -6.01 -1.40
CA LEU A 67 -4.08 -5.84 0.00
C LEU A 67 -4.39 -7.11 0.82
N ASP A 68 -5.58 -7.69 0.65
CA ASP A 68 -5.96 -8.96 1.28
C ASP A 68 -5.02 -10.13 0.91
N LYS A 69 -4.53 -10.15 -0.34
CA LYS A 69 -3.50 -11.12 -0.75
C LYS A 69 -2.16 -10.90 -0.06
N LEU A 70 -1.73 -9.66 0.16
CA LEU A 70 -0.49 -9.39 0.89
C LEU A 70 -0.58 -9.95 2.33
N ILE A 71 -1.74 -9.82 2.98
CA ILE A 71 -1.98 -10.39 4.31
C ILE A 71 -1.82 -11.92 4.31
N THR A 72 -2.34 -12.59 3.28
CA THR A 72 -2.45 -14.05 3.26
C THR A 72 -1.24 -14.75 2.65
N GLU A 73 -0.69 -14.21 1.56
CA GLU A 73 0.43 -14.79 0.80
C GLU A 73 1.79 -14.35 1.36
N ASP A 74 1.95 -13.06 1.69
CA ASP A 74 3.23 -12.50 2.12
C ASP A 74 3.37 -12.48 3.66
N MET A 75 2.31 -12.14 4.39
CA MET A 75 2.34 -12.11 5.87
C MET A 75 1.91 -13.45 6.52
N GLY A 76 1.44 -14.41 5.73
CA GLY A 76 1.11 -15.77 6.18
C GLY A 76 -0.08 -15.86 7.15
N LEU A 77 -0.92 -14.82 7.22
CA LEU A 77 -2.14 -14.87 8.01
C LEU A 77 -3.21 -15.71 7.33
N LYS A 78 -4.13 -16.27 8.13
CA LYS A 78 -5.27 -17.00 7.57
C LYS A 78 -6.18 -16.03 6.84
N ALA A 79 -6.57 -16.39 5.61
CA ALA A 79 -7.61 -15.68 4.89
C ALA A 79 -8.90 -15.67 5.72
N GLU A 80 -9.43 -14.47 5.94
CA GLU A 80 -10.82 -14.33 6.36
C GLU A 80 -11.75 -14.59 5.17
N VAL A 81 -13.05 -14.77 5.42
CA VAL A 81 -14.01 -14.99 4.34
C VAL A 81 -14.28 -13.66 3.63
N GLY A 82 -13.55 -13.42 2.55
CA GLY A 82 -13.66 -12.20 1.74
C GLY A 82 -12.72 -11.09 2.22
N VAL A 83 -12.68 -10.00 1.45
CA VAL A 83 -11.88 -8.81 1.76
C VAL A 83 -12.52 -8.07 2.93
N SER A 84 -11.76 -7.73 3.96
CA SER A 84 -12.32 -7.04 5.12
C SER A 84 -12.69 -5.58 4.78
N GLU A 85 -13.51 -4.96 5.65
CA GLU A 85 -13.81 -3.53 5.56
C GLU A 85 -12.56 -2.66 5.69
N TYR A 86 -11.52 -3.18 6.37
CA TYR A 86 -10.27 -2.47 6.59
C TYR A 86 -9.46 -2.33 5.30
N GLU A 87 -9.22 -3.43 4.58
CA GLU A 87 -8.56 -3.39 3.26
C GLU A 87 -9.36 -2.57 2.26
N SER A 88 -10.69 -2.66 2.31
CA SER A 88 -11.58 -1.90 1.44
C SER A 88 -11.46 -0.39 1.69
N THR A 89 -11.39 0.03 2.95
CA THR A 89 -11.22 1.43 3.34
C THR A 89 -9.83 1.94 2.95
N MET A 90 -8.79 1.16 3.21
CA MET A 90 -7.42 1.52 2.83
C MET A 90 -7.26 1.64 1.31
N ALA A 91 -7.78 0.67 0.56
CA ALA A 91 -7.80 0.72 -0.91
C ALA A 91 -8.53 1.95 -1.43
N LYS A 92 -9.67 2.30 -0.83
CA LYS A 92 -10.41 3.51 -1.19
C LYS A 92 -9.58 4.77 -0.98
N ASN A 93 -8.92 4.90 0.17
CA ASN A 93 -8.07 6.06 0.49
C ASN A 93 -6.94 6.23 -0.53
N ILE A 94 -6.25 5.14 -0.88
CA ILE A 94 -5.16 5.15 -1.85
C ILE A 94 -5.69 5.54 -3.26
N VAL A 95 -6.80 4.95 -3.69
CA VAL A 95 -7.39 5.22 -5.01
C VAL A 95 -7.93 6.65 -5.13
N ASP A 96 -8.62 7.15 -4.10
CA ASP A 96 -9.13 8.51 -4.07
C ASP A 96 -7.99 9.53 -4.13
N TRP A 97 -6.92 9.31 -3.34
CA TRP A 97 -5.73 10.14 -3.39
C TRP A 97 -5.11 10.14 -4.80
N TRP A 98 -4.94 8.96 -5.40
CA TRP A 98 -4.35 8.84 -6.75
C TRP A 98 -5.17 9.54 -7.83
N ARG A 99 -6.50 9.57 -7.69
CA ARG A 99 -7.41 10.24 -8.63
C ARG A 99 -7.51 11.74 -8.40
N GLY A 100 -7.21 12.21 -7.19
CA GLY A 100 -7.23 13.61 -6.81
C GLY A 100 -5.91 14.36 -7.04
N LYS A 101 -4.86 13.67 -7.51
CA LYS A 101 -3.55 14.26 -7.83
C LYS A 101 -3.57 15.14 -9.08
#